data_AF-A0A1C6E795-F1
#
_entry.id   AF-A0A1C6E795-F1
#
_cell.length_a   1.000
_cell.length_b   1.000
_cell.length_c   1.000
_cell.angle_alpha   90.00
_cell.angle_beta   90.00
_cell.angle_gamma   90.00
#
_symmetry.space_group_name_H-M   'P 1'
#
loop_
_entity.id
_entity.type
_entity.pdbx_description
1 polymer ?
#
loop_
_entity_poly.entity_id
_entity_poly.type
_entity_poly.pdbx_seq_one_letter_code
_entity_poly.pdbx_strand_id
1 'polypeptide(L)'
;MEDSKKQLAYFFTKLRRKQEGLKYIWVLEFQGNGNIHYHILTNLKIDIDTNRYRKSERHKEVEREFSDKYWKHGFVDIRDLKAEGNTNVAKYLTAYITKDMMDKEMNGKRIFGYSKSTADKPIVTKILQEVKDQQEILKLFEEYDINFTNSYSIGSFGDKMNYFDMVKKEKKE
;
A
#
# COMPACT_ATOMS: atom_id res chain seq x y z
N MET A 1 3.79 -9.81 17.72
CA MET A 1 3.16 -8.81 16.81
C MET A 1 3.00 -7.43 17.44
N GLU A 2 2.45 -7.31 18.65
CA GLU A 2 2.24 -6.00 19.30
C GLU A 2 3.54 -5.20 19.46
N ASP A 3 4.61 -5.84 19.94
CA ASP A 3 5.91 -5.15 20.10
C ASP A 3 6.51 -4.74 18.76
N SER A 4 6.32 -5.52 17.70
CA SER A 4 6.72 -5.16 16.34
C SER A 4 6.00 -3.89 15.86
N LYS A 5 4.71 -3.74 16.17
CA LYS A 5 3.95 -2.51 15.88
C LYS A 5 4.41 -1.31 16.71
N LYS A 6 4.83 -1.52 17.97
CA LYS A 6 5.46 -0.45 18.77
C LYS A 6 6.77 0.03 18.13
N GLN A 7 7.60 -0.89 17.63
CA GLN A 7 8.82 -0.53 16.89
C GLN A 7 8.49 0.23 15.60
N LEU A 8 7.45 -0.18 14.87
CA LEU A 8 6.97 0.53 13.70
C LEU A 8 6.46 1.94 14.04
N ALA A 9 5.76 2.12 15.16
CA ALA A 9 5.31 3.44 15.61
C ALA A 9 6.51 4.35 15.96
N TYR A 10 7.54 3.81 16.59
CA TYR A 10 8.79 4.52 16.87
C TYR A 10 9.53 4.91 15.57
N PHE A 11 9.59 4.00 14.59
CA PHE A 11 10.10 4.26 13.25
C PHE A 11 9.42 5.48 12.61
N PHE A 12 8.08 5.49 12.54
CA PHE A 12 7.36 6.64 11.99
C PHE A 12 7.54 7.91 12.81
N THR A 13 7.73 7.81 14.13
CA THR A 13 8.02 8.98 14.98
C THR A 13 9.35 9.62 14.60
N LYS A 14 10.39 8.83 14.35
CA LYS A 14 11.66 9.33 13.84
C LYS A 14 11.53 9.95 12.46
N LEU A 15 10.77 9.31 11.56
CA LEU A 15 10.59 9.82 10.20
C LEU A 15 9.83 11.15 10.16
N ARG A 16 8.80 11.33 11.01
CA ARG A 16 8.08 12.60 11.14
C ARG A 16 8.98 13.75 11.58
N ARG A 17 10.01 13.47 12.39
CA ARG A 17 11.02 14.48 12.77
C ARG A 17 11.97 14.81 11.62
N LYS A 18 12.16 13.89 10.67
CA LYS A 18 13.02 14.09 9.49
C LYS A 18 12.30 14.91 8.40
N GLN A 19 11.01 14.62 8.19
CA GLN A 19 10.22 15.24 7.12
C GLN A 19 8.84 15.64 7.64
N GLU A 20 8.56 16.94 7.62
CA GLU A 20 7.22 17.48 7.87
C GLU A 20 6.24 17.02 6.79
N GLY A 21 4.98 16.81 7.17
CA GLY A 21 3.95 16.35 6.23
C GLY A 21 4.17 14.92 5.70
N LEU A 22 4.90 14.09 6.45
CA LEU A 22 5.10 12.67 6.10
C LEU A 22 3.75 11.96 5.93
N LYS A 23 3.51 11.46 4.72
CA LYS A 23 2.39 10.57 4.38
C LYS A 23 2.93 9.16 4.26
N TYR A 24 2.21 8.19 4.82
CA TYR A 24 2.55 6.79 4.66
C TYR A 24 1.34 5.87 4.74
N ILE A 25 1.46 4.71 4.10
CA ILE A 25 0.62 3.53 4.25
C ILE A 25 1.57 2.37 4.56
N TRP A 26 1.26 1.53 5.53
CA TRP A 26 2.03 0.34 5.84
C TRP A 26 1.14 -0.89 5.90
N VAL A 27 1.69 -2.04 5.54
CA VAL A 27 1.07 -3.35 5.72
C VAL A 27 2.06 -4.35 6.29
N LEU A 28 1.54 -5.18 7.18
CA LEU A 28 2.20 -6.31 7.78
C LEU A 28 1.93 -7.56 6.95
N GLU A 29 3.00 -8.25 6.56
CA GLU A 29 2.96 -9.56 5.92
C GLU A 29 3.90 -10.51 6.64
N PHE A 30 3.63 -11.81 6.54
CA PHE A 30 4.57 -12.84 6.93
C PHE A 30 5.37 -13.27 5.71
N GLN A 31 6.69 -13.24 5.80
CA GLN A 31 7.55 -13.84 4.78
C GLN A 31 7.36 -15.36 4.77
N GLY A 32 7.81 -16.05 3.71
CA GLY A 32 7.69 -17.52 3.61
C GLY A 32 8.34 -18.31 4.74
N ASN A 33 9.21 -17.67 5.54
CA ASN A 33 9.81 -18.23 6.76
C ASN A 33 9.10 -17.83 8.07
N GLY A 34 7.94 -17.17 7.99
CA GLY A 34 7.15 -16.72 9.14
C GLY A 34 7.61 -15.41 9.79
N ASN A 35 8.66 -14.75 9.29
CA ASN A 35 9.11 -13.47 9.83
C ASN A 35 8.15 -12.34 9.45
N ILE A 36 7.97 -11.38 10.36
CA ILE A 36 7.18 -10.17 10.12
C ILE A 36 7.94 -9.26 9.14
N HIS A 37 7.27 -8.89 8.06
CA HIS A 37 7.75 -7.96 7.05
C HIS A 37 6.75 -6.83 6.86
N TYR A 38 7.25 -5.59 6.89
CA TYR A 38 6.42 -4.41 6.64
C TYR A 38 6.70 -3.86 5.26
N HIS A 39 5.67 -3.77 4.44
CA HIS A 39 5.69 -2.95 3.24
C HIS A 39 5.21 -1.54 3.60
N ILE A 40 5.94 -0.52 3.13
CA ILE A 40 5.63 0.88 3.44
C ILE A 40 5.66 1.69 2.16
N LEU A 41 4.53 2.29 1.82
CA LEU A 41 4.44 3.33 0.79
C LEU A 41 4.50 4.68 1.48
N THR A 42 5.39 5.57 1.04
CA THR A 42 5.57 6.86 1.70
C THR A 42 6.05 7.93 0.73
N ASN A 43 5.73 9.20 1.03
CA ASN A 43 6.28 10.36 0.34
C ASN A 43 7.65 10.80 0.91
N LEU A 44 8.30 9.95 1.70
CA LEU A 44 9.60 10.24 2.27
C LEU A 44 10.64 10.45 1.16
N LYS A 45 11.30 11.61 1.18
CA LYS A 45 12.38 11.90 0.24
C LYS A 45 13.66 11.19 0.69
N ILE A 46 14.16 10.31 -0.17
CA ILE A 46 15.42 9.60 0.01
C ILE A 46 16.17 9.72 -1.31
N ASP A 47 17.43 10.12 -1.22
CA ASP A 47 18.32 10.20 -2.38
C ASP A 47 18.85 8.79 -2.68
N ILE A 48 18.27 8.15 -3.68
CA ILE A 48 18.67 6.82 -4.16
C ILE A 48 18.82 6.86 -5.68
N ASP A 49 19.78 6.09 -6.19
CA ASP A 49 19.89 5.87 -7.64
C ASP A 49 18.76 4.94 -8.10
N THR A 50 17.87 5.47 -8.96
CA THR A 50 16.66 4.82 -9.46
C THR A 50 16.77 4.40 -10.93
N ASN A 51 17.86 4.74 -11.60
CA ASN A 51 18.02 4.54 -13.05
C ASN A 51 18.48 3.12 -13.44
N ARG A 52 18.62 2.21 -12.47
CA ARG A 52 19.21 0.89 -12.69
C ARG A 52 18.29 -0.22 -12.20
N TYR A 53 18.16 -1.27 -13.01
CA TYR A 53 17.45 -2.50 -12.62
C TYR A 53 18.09 -3.19 -11.41
N ARG A 54 19.42 -3.09 -11.26
CA ARG A 54 20.17 -3.56 -10.08
C ARG A 54 20.63 -2.39 -9.23
N LYS A 55 20.40 -2.48 -7.92
CA LYS A 55 20.87 -1.49 -6.93
C LYS A 55 22.39 -1.34 -6.99
N SER A 56 22.85 -0.10 -7.11
CA SER A 56 24.27 0.24 -6.99
C SER A 56 24.77 0.05 -5.56
N GLU A 57 26.08 -0.03 -5.37
CA GLU A 57 26.65 -0.09 -4.01
C GLU A 57 26.31 1.17 -3.19
N ARG A 58 26.25 2.34 -3.84
CA ARG A 58 25.79 3.58 -3.21
C ARG A 58 24.35 3.48 -2.72
N HIS A 59 23.45 2.87 -3.51
CA HIS A 59 22.07 2.64 -3.07
C HIS A 59 22.05 1.74 -1.83
N LYS A 60 22.75 0.60 -1.84
CA LYS A 60 22.81 -0.31 -0.69
C LYS A 60 23.42 0.35 0.56
N GLU A 61 24.37 1.26 0.38
CA GLU A 61 24.94 2.06 1.47
C GLU A 61 23.89 2.98 2.09
N VAL A 62 23.09 3.69 1.28
CA VAL A 62 21.97 4.51 1.76
C VAL A 62 20.97 3.67 2.55
N GLU A 63 20.68 2.42 2.13
CA GLU A 63 19.80 1.53 2.87
C GLU A 63 20.38 1.12 4.23
N ARG A 64 21.69 0.85 4.30
CA ARG A 64 22.37 0.55 5.57
C ARG A 64 22.34 1.74 6.51
N GLU A 65 22.72 2.93 6.02
CA GLU A 65 22.65 4.18 6.79
C GLU A 65 21.22 4.46 7.29
N PHE A 66 20.22 4.23 6.44
CA PHE A 66 18.82 4.38 6.77
C PHE A 66 18.40 3.40 7.86
N SER A 67 18.77 2.12 7.73
CA SER A 67 18.51 1.06 8.69
C SER A 67 19.10 1.41 10.07
N ASP A 68 20.38 1.77 10.12
CA ASP A 68 21.09 2.10 11.36
C ASP A 68 20.43 3.25 12.13
N LYS A 69 19.92 4.25 11.39
CA LYS A 69 19.27 5.43 11.97
C LYS A 69 17.82 5.18 12.36
N TYR A 70 17.06 4.52 11.50
CA TYR A 70 15.60 4.47 11.60
C TYR A 70 15.05 3.09 11.97
N TRP A 71 15.62 1.99 11.47
CA TRP A 71 15.07 0.63 11.60
C TRP A 71 16.14 -0.43 11.95
N LYS A 72 16.37 -0.67 13.24
CA LYS A 72 17.39 -1.63 13.70
C LYS A 72 16.93 -3.10 13.73
N HIS A 73 15.80 -3.44 13.11
CA HIS A 73 15.13 -4.74 13.24
C HIS A 73 15.08 -5.49 11.91
N GLY A 74 16.24 -5.82 11.35
CA GLY A 74 16.38 -6.50 10.06
C GLY A 74 16.91 -5.60 8.95
N PHE A 75 16.62 -5.95 7.70
CA PHE A 75 17.04 -5.17 6.53
C PHE A 75 15.94 -4.21 6.07
N VAL A 76 16.34 -3.18 5.33
CA VAL A 76 15.43 -2.24 4.66
C VAL A 76 15.67 -2.37 3.15
N ASP A 77 14.59 -2.49 2.38
CA ASP A 77 14.59 -2.42 0.92
C ASP A 77 13.82 -1.16 0.51
N ILE A 78 14.53 -0.20 -0.13
CA ILE A 78 13.99 1.08 -0.57
C ILE A 78 13.93 1.08 -2.10
N ARG A 79 12.76 1.45 -2.63
CA ARG A 79 12.48 1.50 -4.08
C ARG A 79 11.71 2.77 -4.41
N ASP A 80 11.99 3.33 -5.58
CA ASP A 80 11.18 4.42 -6.16
C ASP A 80 10.08 3.83 -7.03
N LEU A 81 8.83 4.14 -6.70
CA LEU A 81 7.65 3.69 -7.44
C LEU A 81 7.65 4.17 -8.90
N LYS A 82 8.25 5.32 -9.20
CA LYS A 82 8.33 5.82 -10.58
C LYS A 82 9.19 4.92 -11.46
N ALA A 83 10.24 4.33 -10.89
CA ALA A 83 11.15 3.45 -11.60
C ALA A 83 10.59 2.03 -11.78
N GLU A 84 9.60 1.62 -10.98
CA GLU A 84 8.99 0.28 -11.08
C GLU A 84 7.82 0.17 -12.09
N GLY A 85 7.50 1.26 -12.80
CA GLY A 85 6.33 1.34 -13.68
C GLY A 85 5.06 1.64 -12.87
N ASN A 86 4.35 2.69 -13.30
CA ASN A 86 3.38 3.45 -12.50
C ASN A 86 2.03 2.76 -12.17
N THR A 87 1.97 1.43 -12.05
CA THR A 87 0.72 0.68 -11.79
C THR A 87 0.68 -0.03 -10.43
N ASN A 88 1.70 0.14 -9.58
CA ASN A 88 1.84 -0.62 -8.34
C ASN A 88 1.10 -0.04 -7.13
N VAL A 89 0.82 1.27 -7.01
CA VAL A 89 0.13 1.78 -5.81
C VAL A 89 -1.28 1.18 -5.67
N ALA A 90 -2.00 1.06 -6.78
CA ALA A 90 -3.29 0.40 -6.88
C ALA A 90 -3.19 -1.09 -6.50
N LYS A 91 -2.28 -1.85 -7.12
CA LYS A 91 -2.06 -3.27 -6.77
C LYS A 91 -1.68 -3.47 -5.31
N TYR A 92 -0.85 -2.58 -4.76
CA TYR A 92 -0.48 -2.56 -3.36
C TYR A 92 -1.72 -2.34 -2.48
N LEU A 93 -2.46 -1.25 -2.71
CA LEU A 93 -3.69 -0.94 -1.97
C LEU A 93 -4.69 -2.10 -2.01
N THR A 94 -4.85 -2.77 -3.16
CA THR A 94 -5.80 -3.86 -3.30
C THR A 94 -5.32 -5.16 -2.69
N ALA A 95 -4.03 -5.50 -2.76
CA ALA A 95 -3.44 -6.60 -1.99
C ALA A 95 -3.67 -6.41 -0.48
N TYR A 96 -3.72 -5.16 -0.02
CA TYR A 96 -3.90 -4.82 1.39
C TYR A 96 -5.34 -4.93 1.88
N ILE A 97 -6.30 -4.50 1.07
CA ILE A 97 -7.72 -4.68 1.42
C ILE A 97 -8.08 -6.17 1.38
N THR A 98 -7.56 -6.92 0.40
CA THR A 98 -7.85 -8.35 0.27
C THR A 98 -7.21 -9.20 1.36
N LYS A 99 -5.99 -8.89 1.82
CA LYS A 99 -5.35 -9.61 2.94
C LYS A 99 -6.10 -9.42 4.27
N ASP A 100 -6.65 -8.24 4.53
CA ASP A 100 -7.47 -7.96 5.73
C ASP A 100 -8.74 -8.82 5.75
N MET A 101 -9.27 -9.15 4.57
CA MET A 101 -10.45 -10.02 4.39
C MET A 101 -10.12 -11.52 4.43
N MET A 102 -8.87 -11.92 4.20
CA MET A 102 -8.47 -13.33 4.05
C MET A 102 -7.96 -13.98 5.34
N ASP A 103 -7.36 -13.24 6.25
CA ASP A 103 -6.54 -13.85 7.28
C ASP A 103 -7.34 -14.24 8.54
N LYS A 104 -7.85 -15.48 8.52
CA LYS A 104 -8.53 -16.11 9.66
C LYS A 104 -7.60 -16.33 10.87
N GLU A 105 -6.27 -16.43 10.65
CA GLU A 105 -5.28 -16.62 11.73
C GLU A 105 -4.96 -15.32 12.47
N MET A 106 -5.14 -14.17 11.81
CA MET A 106 -4.88 -12.84 12.41
C MET A 106 -5.92 -12.42 13.45
N ASN A 107 -7.02 -13.17 13.62
CA ASN A 107 -8.01 -13.04 14.70
C ASN A 107 -8.44 -11.57 14.98
N GLY A 108 -8.77 -10.82 13.92
CA GLY A 108 -9.24 -9.43 14.01
C GLY A 108 -8.15 -8.38 14.30
N LYS A 109 -6.86 -8.74 14.26
CA LYS A 109 -5.78 -7.79 14.50
C LYS A 109 -5.47 -7.02 13.22
N ARG A 110 -5.55 -5.69 13.31
CA ARG A 110 -5.25 -4.74 12.22
C ARG A 110 -3.88 -5.01 11.56
N ILE A 111 -3.86 -5.33 10.27
CA ILE A 111 -2.63 -5.65 9.52
C ILE A 111 -2.11 -4.50 8.65
N PHE A 112 -2.86 -3.40 8.54
CA PHE A 112 -2.45 -2.22 7.78
C PHE A 112 -2.66 -0.93 8.56
N GLY A 113 -1.99 0.14 8.17
CA GLY A 113 -2.23 1.46 8.74
C GLY A 113 -1.72 2.59 7.86
N TYR A 114 -2.06 3.82 8.24
CA TYR A 114 -1.72 5.00 7.46
C TYR A 114 -1.58 6.23 8.34
N SER A 115 -0.96 7.28 7.81
CA SER A 115 -0.74 8.55 8.47
C SER A 115 -2.04 9.37 8.62
N LYS A 116 -2.77 9.18 9.72
CA LYS A 116 -4.11 9.75 9.94
C LYS A 116 -4.23 11.27 9.81
N SER A 117 -3.19 12.02 10.16
CA SER A 117 -3.22 13.49 10.22
C SER A 117 -2.74 14.18 8.95
N THR A 118 -2.07 13.44 8.05
CA THR A 118 -1.44 14.00 6.84
C THR A 118 -1.95 13.35 5.57
N ALA A 119 -2.57 12.17 5.63
CA ALA A 119 -3.17 11.53 4.48
C ALA A 119 -4.61 12.03 4.27
N ASP A 120 -4.91 12.41 3.04
CA ASP A 120 -6.26 12.74 2.59
C ASP A 120 -7.07 11.43 2.52
N LYS A 121 -8.21 11.41 3.20
CA LYS A 121 -9.06 10.22 3.21
C LYS A 121 -9.95 10.21 1.97
N PRO A 122 -10.18 9.03 1.36
CA PRO A 122 -11.15 8.92 0.28
C PRO A 122 -12.56 9.20 0.83
N ILE A 123 -13.41 9.73 -0.03
CA ILE A 123 -14.85 9.76 0.21
C ILE A 123 -15.35 8.32 0.07
N VAL A 124 -16.04 7.82 1.10
CA VAL A 124 -16.55 6.44 1.12
C VAL A 124 -18.06 6.48 0.99
N THR A 125 -18.57 5.87 -0.07
CA THR A 125 -20.01 5.67 -0.29
C THR A 125 -20.32 4.18 -0.22
N LYS A 126 -21.25 3.80 0.65
CA LYS A 126 -21.73 2.41 0.77
C LYS A 126 -23.08 2.29 0.08
N ILE A 127 -23.16 1.46 -0.96
CA ILE A 127 -24.41 1.17 -1.68
C ILE A 127 -24.93 -0.17 -1.16
N LEU A 128 -26.03 -0.14 -0.41
CA LEU A 128 -26.74 -1.31 0.11
C LEU A 128 -28.01 -1.51 -0.74
N GLN A 129 -27.85 -1.91 -2.00
CA GLN A 129 -28.98 -2.27 -2.86
C GLN A 129 -28.88 -3.75 -3.24
N GLU A 130 -29.99 -4.38 -3.64
CA GLU A 130 -29.96 -5.66 -4.38
C GLU A 130 -29.40 -5.47 -5.80
N VAL A 131 -28.32 -4.70 -5.96
CA VAL A 131 -27.60 -4.62 -7.23
C VAL A 131 -26.77 -5.89 -7.31
N LYS A 132 -27.31 -6.90 -8.00
CA LYS A 132 -26.68 -8.21 -8.13
C LYS A 132 -25.55 -8.21 -9.17
N ASP A 133 -25.50 -7.21 -10.05
CA ASP A 133 -24.57 -7.20 -11.18
C ASP A 133 -23.56 -6.03 -11.12
N GLN A 134 -22.29 -6.40 -11.28
CA GLN A 134 -21.17 -5.46 -11.35
C GLN A 134 -21.33 -4.46 -12.50
N GLN A 135 -21.90 -4.88 -13.64
CA GLN A 135 -22.04 -3.99 -14.79
C GLN A 135 -22.97 -2.81 -14.49
N GLU A 136 -24.00 -3.01 -13.66
CA GLU A 136 -24.90 -1.94 -13.24
C GLU A 136 -24.20 -0.89 -12.38
N ILE A 137 -23.31 -1.33 -11.48
CA ILE A 137 -22.46 -0.42 -10.69
C ILE A 137 -21.53 0.36 -11.61
N LEU A 138 -20.90 -0.30 -12.59
CA LEU A 138 -19.97 0.37 -13.51
C LEU A 138 -20.66 1.42 -14.39
N LYS A 139 -21.96 1.27 -14.69
CA LYS A 139 -22.73 2.31 -15.40
C LYS A 139 -22.82 3.62 -14.62
N LEU A 140 -22.78 3.59 -13.28
CA LEU A 140 -22.75 4.81 -12.45
C LEU A 140 -21.48 5.63 -12.65
N PHE A 141 -20.44 5.03 -13.25
CA PHE A 141 -19.13 5.63 -13.49
C PHE A 141 -18.80 5.72 -14.99
N GLU A 142 -19.82 5.76 -15.87
CA GLU A 142 -19.62 5.81 -17.32
C GLU A 142 -18.84 7.05 -17.81
N GLU A 143 -18.78 8.11 -17.01
CA GLU A 143 -17.97 9.31 -17.29
C GLU A 143 -16.46 9.11 -17.00
N TYR A 144 -16.06 7.92 -16.54
CA TYR A 144 -14.67 7.56 -16.28
C TYR A 144 -14.20 6.47 -17.25
N ASP A 145 -12.92 6.51 -17.60
CA ASP A 145 -12.20 5.44 -18.30
C ASP A 145 -11.54 4.51 -17.28
N ILE A 146 -11.58 3.19 -17.53
CA ILE A 146 -10.89 2.20 -16.70
C ILE A 146 -9.45 2.07 -17.20
N ASN A 147 -8.50 2.50 -16.36
CA ASN A 147 -7.08 2.38 -16.65
C ASN A 147 -6.50 1.03 -16.22
N PHE A 148 -7.03 0.46 -15.13
CA PHE A 148 -6.59 -0.82 -14.61
C PHE A 148 -7.73 -1.52 -13.86
N THR A 149 -7.76 -2.84 -13.93
CA THR A 149 -8.68 -3.65 -13.12
C THR A 149 -7.99 -4.93 -12.67
N ASN A 150 -8.39 -5.44 -11.51
CA ASN A 150 -7.94 -6.74 -11.02
C ASN A 150 -9.03 -7.41 -10.18
N SER A 151 -9.04 -8.73 -10.15
CA SER A 151 -10.01 -9.54 -9.41
C SER A 151 -9.29 -10.46 -8.45
N TYR A 152 -9.78 -10.51 -7.22
CA TYR A 152 -9.22 -11.30 -6.14
C TYR A 152 -10.30 -12.21 -5.58
N SER A 153 -10.06 -13.51 -5.50
CA SER A 153 -10.94 -14.39 -4.72
C SER A 153 -10.89 -13.97 -3.27
N ILE A 154 -12.01 -13.90 -2.57
CA ILE A 154 -12.09 -13.61 -1.13
C ILE A 154 -12.95 -14.67 -0.45
N GLY A 155 -12.70 -14.92 0.84
CA GLY A 155 -13.44 -15.92 1.60
C GLY A 155 -13.18 -17.37 1.16
N SER A 156 -13.91 -18.30 1.79
CA SER A 156 -13.77 -19.75 1.52
C SER A 156 -14.77 -20.27 0.48
N PHE A 157 -15.72 -19.44 0.04
CA PHE A 157 -16.87 -19.85 -0.77
C PHE A 157 -16.82 -19.30 -2.22
N GLY A 158 -15.67 -18.84 -2.68
CA GLY A 158 -15.49 -18.38 -4.07
C GLY A 158 -15.98 -16.96 -4.34
N ASP A 159 -16.23 -16.16 -3.30
CA ASP A 159 -16.52 -14.75 -3.43
C ASP A 159 -15.37 -14.02 -4.14
N LYS A 160 -15.66 -12.90 -4.82
CA LYS A 160 -14.65 -12.12 -5.52
C LYS A 160 -14.73 -10.65 -5.12
N MET A 161 -13.57 -10.06 -4.92
CA MET A 161 -13.37 -8.62 -4.82
C MET A 161 -12.79 -8.12 -6.14
N ASN A 162 -13.49 -7.20 -6.79
CA ASN A 162 -13.04 -6.58 -8.03
C ASN A 162 -12.60 -5.14 -7.75
N TYR A 163 -11.44 -4.79 -8.30
CA TYR A 163 -10.84 -3.47 -8.20
C TYR A 163 -10.83 -2.79 -9.56
N PHE A 164 -11.16 -1.51 -9.58
CA PHE A 164 -11.15 -0.67 -10.77
C PHE A 164 -10.41 0.63 -10.43
N ASP A 165 -9.37 0.93 -11.21
CA ASP A 165 -8.72 2.24 -11.25
C ASP A 165 -9.30 3.00 -12.43
N MET A 166 -9.94 4.13 -12.14
CA MET A 166 -10.76 4.87 -13.09
C MET A 166 -10.34 6.34 -13.10
N VAL A 167 -10.19 6.91 -14.30
CA VAL A 167 -9.85 8.32 -14.50
C VAL A 167 -10.97 9.01 -15.26
N LYS A 168 -11.35 10.21 -14.81
CA LYS A 168 -12.46 10.95 -15.44
C LYS A 168 -12.11 11.27 -16.88
N LYS A 169 -13.02 11.00 -17.81
CA LYS A 169 -12.85 11.32 -19.23
C LYS A 169 -12.58 12.82 -19.37
N GLU A 170 -11.52 13.16 -20.10
CA GLU A 170 -11.32 14.55 -20.51
C GLU A 170 -12.48 14.95 -21.42
N LYS A 171 -13.15 16.06 -21.11
CA LYS A 171 -14.09 16.66 -22.05
C LYS A 171 -13.26 17.12 -23.25
N LYS A 172 -13.41 16.45 -24.39
CA LYS A 172 -12.98 17.04 -25.66
C LYS A 172 -13.86 18.26 -25.89
N GLU A 173 -13.27 19.44 -25.77
CA GLU A 173 -13.86 20.69 -26.25
C GLU A 173 -14.05 20.66 -27.77
#